data_AF-A0A3D3YVD7-F1
#
_entry.id   AF-A0A3D3YVD7-F1
#
_cell.length_a   1.000
_cell.length_b   1.000
_cell.length_c   1.000
_cell.angle_alpha   90.00
_cell.angle_beta   90.00
_cell.angle_gamma   90.00
#
_symmetry.space_group_name_H-M   'P 1'
#
loop_
_entity.id
_entity.type
_entity.pdbx_description
1 polymer ?
#
loop_
_entity_poly.entity_id
_entity_poly.type
_entity_poly.pdbx_seq_one_letter_code
_entity_poly.pdbx_strand_id
1 'polypeptide(L)'
;MTESPGDEPRDVPPFGDLMNEIPLFRELQRVLFSSTGPVNWELARQVAIATASYGQDDPSPGPEDGQGLAETVRAAELAVAEFTGLPSPSDLANVRAVRRSEWVAANVKDLAEVLDPVAGKLASAIGEQGGMLPGLPGLSDLGLPAEEGAGRPDMMQLIVKQMAPLLMGVQIGSVLGVLAQGVLGQFDLPVPRPGGALLFVMPNISALERDWSLKPVDFRLWVVLHEVTHRFEFARSWVRPHFVALVTDLVEHA
;
A
#
# COMPACT_ATOMS: atom_id res chain seq x y z
N MET A 1 -46.18 58.73 -4.36
CA MET A 1 -46.03 57.54 -3.50
C MET A 1 -45.51 56.43 -4.40
N THR A 2 -44.22 56.14 -4.30
CA THR A 2 -43.51 55.09 -5.05
C THR A 2 -43.01 54.09 -4.01
N GLU A 3 -43.61 52.91 -3.95
CA GLU A 3 -43.17 51.81 -3.07
C GLU A 3 -42.05 51.01 -3.76
N SER A 4 -41.03 50.69 -2.98
CA SER A 4 -39.84 49.91 -3.36
C SER A 4 -40.14 48.41 -3.23
N PRO A 5 -39.59 47.52 -4.09
CA PRO A 5 -39.73 46.07 -3.90
C PRO A 5 -38.86 45.61 -2.74
N GLY A 6 -39.40 44.75 -1.89
CA GLY A 6 -38.71 44.15 -0.75
C GLY A 6 -37.61 43.18 -1.18
N ASP A 7 -36.50 43.25 -0.46
CA ASP A 7 -35.41 42.26 -0.46
C ASP A 7 -35.96 40.93 0.08
N GLU A 8 -35.92 39.86 -0.74
CA GLU A 8 -36.01 38.49 -0.22
C GLU A 8 -34.68 38.14 0.48
N PRO A 9 -34.70 37.49 1.66
CA PRO A 9 -33.48 37.04 2.29
C PRO A 9 -32.84 35.95 1.43
N ARG A 10 -31.62 36.22 0.92
CA ARG A 10 -30.78 35.21 0.31
C ARG A 10 -30.55 34.10 1.33
N ASP A 11 -31.06 32.89 1.06
CA ASP A 11 -30.68 31.68 1.78
C ASP A 11 -29.18 31.48 1.63
N VAL A 12 -28.45 31.88 2.68
CA VAL A 12 -27.04 31.55 2.82
C VAL A 12 -27.01 30.12 3.33
N PRO A 13 -26.53 29.13 2.54
CA PRO A 13 -26.48 27.77 3.01
C PRO A 13 -25.64 27.72 4.30
N PRO A 14 -26.04 26.89 5.28
CA PRO A 14 -25.34 26.82 6.56
C PRO A 14 -23.85 26.55 6.31
N PHE A 15 -22.99 27.20 7.09
CA PHE A 15 -21.52 27.20 6.90
C PHE A 15 -20.90 25.78 6.77
N GLY A 16 -21.58 24.74 7.27
CA GLY A 16 -21.20 23.34 7.11
C GLY A 16 -21.35 22.77 5.69
N ASP A 17 -22.33 23.23 4.91
CA ASP A 17 -22.56 22.75 3.53
C ASP A 17 -21.51 23.33 2.57
N LEU A 18 -21.12 24.59 2.76
CA LEU A 18 -20.05 25.24 2.00
C LEU A 18 -18.68 24.57 2.19
N MET A 19 -18.39 24.02 3.37
CA MET A 19 -17.13 23.31 3.62
C MET A 19 -17.06 21.98 2.87
N ASN A 20 -18.16 21.24 2.73
CA ASN A 20 -18.23 19.96 2.01
C ASN A 20 -18.12 20.11 0.47
N GLU A 21 -18.31 21.33 -0.04
CA GLU A 21 -18.13 21.66 -1.46
C GLU A 21 -16.66 21.87 -1.83
N ILE A 22 -15.78 22.11 -0.87
CA ILE A 22 -14.34 22.32 -1.10
C ILE A 22 -13.65 20.98 -1.40
N PRO A 23 -13.01 20.79 -2.58
CA PRO A 23 -12.41 19.52 -2.98
C PRO A 23 -11.36 18.99 -1.98
N LEU A 24 -10.55 19.89 -1.42
CA LEU A 24 -9.55 19.56 -0.40
C LEU A 24 -10.20 19.01 0.88
N PHE A 25 -11.30 19.62 1.32
CA PHE A 25 -11.98 19.20 2.53
C PHE A 25 -12.67 17.85 2.34
N ARG A 26 -13.27 17.61 1.17
CA ARG A 26 -13.83 16.31 0.81
C ARG A 26 -12.77 15.21 0.79
N GLU A 27 -11.57 15.50 0.27
CA GLU A 27 -10.46 14.55 0.26
C GLU A 27 -9.95 14.26 1.68
N LEU A 28 -9.82 15.28 2.52
CA LEU A 28 -9.48 15.13 3.94
C LEU A 28 -10.54 14.33 4.70
N GLN A 29 -11.82 14.65 4.53
CA GLN A 29 -12.93 13.90 5.12
C GLN A 29 -12.94 12.46 4.63
N ARG A 30 -12.75 12.22 3.33
CA ARG A 30 -12.66 10.87 2.76
C ARG A 30 -11.56 10.08 3.43
N VAL A 31 -10.36 10.64 3.56
CA VAL A 31 -9.24 10.01 4.25
C VAL A 31 -9.56 9.78 5.73
N LEU A 32 -10.05 10.77 6.46
CA LEU A 32 -10.36 10.65 7.89
C LEU A 32 -11.48 9.66 8.22
N PHE A 33 -12.51 9.59 7.36
CA PHE A 33 -13.70 8.77 7.58
C PHE A 33 -13.67 7.44 6.81
N SER A 34 -12.68 7.19 5.95
CA SER A 34 -12.52 5.89 5.27
C SER A 34 -11.92 4.80 6.17
N SER A 35 -11.37 5.15 7.34
CA SER A 35 -10.76 4.17 8.24
C SER A 35 -11.80 3.47 9.11
N THR A 36 -12.36 2.38 8.60
CA THR A 36 -12.93 1.31 9.43
C THR A 36 -11.85 0.24 9.61
N GLY A 37 -11.01 0.36 10.63
CA GLY A 37 -9.96 -0.64 10.91
C GLY A 37 -8.77 -0.08 11.70
N PRO A 38 -7.82 -0.95 12.08
CA PRO A 38 -6.62 -0.55 12.80
C PRO A 38 -5.70 0.35 11.96
N VAL A 39 -5.79 0.31 10.64
CA VAL A 39 -4.94 1.08 9.72
C VAL A 39 -5.81 1.84 8.73
N ASN A 40 -5.44 3.09 8.45
CA ASN A 40 -5.98 3.83 7.33
C ASN A 40 -5.24 3.45 6.03
N TRP A 41 -5.70 2.40 5.36
CA TRP A 41 -5.07 1.86 4.16
C TRP A 41 -5.13 2.80 2.95
N GLU A 42 -6.12 3.69 2.88
CA GLU A 42 -6.16 4.68 1.80
C GLU A 42 -5.06 5.73 1.98
N LEU A 43 -4.87 6.23 3.21
CA LEU A 43 -3.74 7.09 3.53
C LEU A 43 -2.41 6.36 3.30
N ALA A 44 -2.30 5.10 3.73
CA ALA A 44 -1.11 4.29 3.50
C ALA A 44 -0.77 4.18 2.02
N ARG A 45 -1.77 3.92 1.16
CA ARG A 45 -1.62 3.87 -0.29
C ARG A 45 -1.13 5.21 -0.85
N GLN A 46 -1.70 6.33 -0.41
CA GLN A 46 -1.32 7.66 -0.87
C GLN A 46 0.14 8.00 -0.49
N VAL A 47 0.51 7.77 0.77
CA VAL A 47 1.87 7.99 1.27
C VAL A 47 2.86 7.07 0.56
N ALA A 48 2.49 5.80 0.32
CA ALA A 48 3.32 4.86 -0.41
C ALA A 48 3.58 5.30 -1.85
N ILE A 49 2.54 5.75 -2.58
CA ILE A 49 2.70 6.26 -3.95
C ILE A 49 3.59 7.50 -3.99
N ALA A 50 3.38 8.45 -3.06
CA ALA A 50 4.20 9.66 -2.97
C ALA A 50 5.66 9.32 -2.67
N THR A 51 5.90 8.39 -1.75
CA THR A 51 7.25 7.96 -1.35
C THR A 51 7.92 7.15 -2.47
N ALA A 52 7.19 6.28 -3.16
CA ALA A 52 7.71 5.44 -4.24
C ALA A 52 8.29 6.24 -5.42
N SER A 53 7.76 7.43 -5.68
CA SER A 53 8.23 8.34 -6.74
C SER A 53 9.16 9.44 -6.22
N TYR A 54 9.46 9.46 -4.92
CA TYR A 54 10.26 10.51 -4.33
C TYR A 54 11.73 10.43 -4.75
N GLY A 55 12.26 11.53 -5.28
CA GLY A 55 13.69 11.68 -5.58
C GLY A 55 14.19 10.89 -6.79
N GLN A 56 13.30 10.22 -7.56
CA GLN A 56 13.66 9.46 -8.75
C GLN A 56 12.57 9.53 -9.81
N ASP A 57 12.96 9.38 -11.08
CA ASP A 57 12.00 9.23 -12.17
C ASP A 57 11.19 7.94 -12.04
N ASP A 58 9.88 8.01 -12.31
CA ASP A 58 8.95 6.87 -12.33
C ASP A 58 8.16 6.83 -13.65
N PRO A 59 8.84 6.66 -14.80
CA PRO A 59 8.20 6.70 -16.11
C PRO A 59 7.23 5.54 -16.31
N SER A 60 6.11 5.81 -17.00
CA SER A 60 5.20 4.75 -17.42
C SER A 60 5.89 3.82 -18.45
N PRO A 61 5.79 2.49 -18.29
CA PRO A 61 6.35 1.54 -19.24
C PRO A 61 5.66 1.62 -20.62
N GLY A 62 6.39 1.27 -21.68
CA GLY A 62 5.84 1.20 -23.02
C GLY A 62 5.00 -0.06 -23.26
N PRO A 63 4.10 -0.08 -24.26
CA PRO A 63 3.34 -1.29 -24.62
C PRO A 63 4.25 -2.47 -25.02
N GLU A 64 5.40 -2.19 -25.63
CA GLU A 64 6.38 -3.18 -26.07
C GLU A 64 7.02 -3.93 -24.89
N ASP A 65 7.25 -3.25 -23.76
CA ASP A 65 7.79 -3.88 -22.55
C ASP A 65 6.86 -5.00 -22.06
N GLY A 66 5.54 -4.75 -22.07
CA GLY A 66 4.55 -5.74 -21.65
C GLY A 66 4.46 -6.96 -22.58
N GLN A 67 4.52 -6.74 -23.90
CA GLN A 67 4.42 -7.83 -24.88
C GLN A 67 5.65 -8.76 -24.84
N GLY A 68 6.86 -8.19 -24.82
CA GLY A 68 8.10 -8.99 -24.75
C GLY A 68 8.21 -9.80 -23.46
N LEU A 69 7.74 -9.26 -22.33
CA LEU A 69 7.67 -9.99 -21.07
C LEU A 69 6.69 -11.17 -21.12
N ALA A 70 5.52 -10.99 -21.75
CA ALA A 70 4.51 -12.05 -21.82
C ALA A 70 5.00 -13.30 -22.59
N GLU A 71 5.71 -13.10 -23.70
CA GLU A 71 6.33 -14.18 -24.46
C GLU A 71 7.40 -14.90 -23.65
N THR A 72 8.26 -14.12 -22.97
CA THR A 72 9.34 -14.66 -22.12
C THR A 72 8.78 -15.44 -20.94
N VAL A 73 7.72 -14.94 -20.28
CA VAL A 73 7.02 -15.63 -19.18
C VAL A 73 6.49 -16.98 -19.64
N ARG A 74 5.86 -17.05 -20.82
CA ARG A 74 5.31 -18.30 -21.33
C ARG A 74 6.40 -19.35 -21.61
N ALA A 75 7.54 -18.93 -22.13
CA ALA A 75 8.70 -19.81 -22.30
C ALA A 75 9.27 -20.26 -20.95
N ALA A 76 9.37 -19.34 -19.98
CA ALA A 76 9.84 -19.63 -18.63
C ALA A 76 8.91 -20.59 -17.87
N GLU A 77 7.59 -20.47 -18.00
CA GLU A 77 6.62 -21.39 -17.37
C GLU A 77 6.83 -22.84 -17.84
N LEU A 78 7.12 -23.05 -19.13
CA LEU A 78 7.44 -24.38 -19.65
C LEU A 78 8.75 -24.92 -19.06
N ALA A 79 9.79 -24.09 -19.05
CA ALA A 79 11.10 -24.49 -18.52
C ALA A 79 11.05 -24.79 -17.01
N VAL A 80 10.33 -23.98 -16.22
CA VAL A 80 10.17 -24.17 -14.78
C VAL A 80 9.34 -25.42 -14.49
N ALA A 81 8.25 -25.66 -15.24
CA ALA A 81 7.45 -26.88 -15.10
C ALA A 81 8.28 -28.14 -15.39
N GLU A 82 9.06 -28.14 -16.47
CA GLU A 82 9.94 -29.25 -16.83
C GLU A 82 11.02 -29.49 -15.78
N PHE A 83 11.68 -28.43 -15.30
CA PHE A 83 12.77 -28.53 -14.34
C PHE A 83 12.30 -28.97 -12.95
N THR A 84 11.20 -28.41 -12.47
CA THR A 84 10.71 -28.65 -11.09
C THR A 84 9.82 -29.88 -10.98
N GLY A 85 9.18 -30.31 -12.08
CA GLY A 85 8.12 -31.32 -12.05
C GLY A 85 6.83 -30.87 -11.35
N LEU A 86 6.73 -29.60 -10.94
CA LEU A 86 5.52 -29.05 -10.32
C LEU A 86 4.44 -28.84 -11.38
N PRO A 87 3.15 -29.13 -11.06
CA PRO A 87 2.08 -28.87 -12.00
C PRO A 87 1.90 -27.37 -12.18
N SER A 88 1.78 -26.92 -13.43
CA SER A 88 1.60 -25.50 -13.77
C SER A 88 0.42 -24.88 -13.02
N PRO A 89 0.48 -23.57 -12.70
CA PRO A 89 -0.67 -22.83 -12.18
C PRO A 89 -1.91 -23.03 -13.05
N SER A 90 -3.09 -23.10 -12.44
CA SER A 90 -4.35 -23.38 -13.16
C SER A 90 -4.84 -22.20 -14.00
N ASP A 91 -4.34 -21.00 -13.73
CA ASP A 91 -4.67 -19.75 -14.40
C ASP A 91 -3.51 -19.25 -15.27
N LEU A 92 -3.85 -18.49 -16.30
CA LEU A 92 -2.85 -17.82 -17.15
C LEU A 92 -2.23 -16.63 -16.42
N ALA A 93 -0.92 -16.46 -16.55
CA ALA A 93 -0.23 -15.30 -16.02
C ALA A 93 -0.74 -14.00 -16.68
N ASN A 94 -1.27 -13.09 -15.86
CA ASN A 94 -1.58 -11.74 -16.29
C ASN A 94 -0.32 -10.87 -16.14
N VAL A 95 0.50 -10.85 -17.19
CA VAL A 95 1.78 -10.15 -17.22
C VAL A 95 1.57 -8.65 -17.41
N ARG A 96 2.14 -7.86 -16.51
CA ARG A 96 2.01 -6.40 -16.52
C ARG A 96 3.36 -5.73 -16.27
N ALA A 97 3.83 -4.98 -17.26
CA ALA A 97 4.85 -3.96 -17.04
C ALA A 97 4.19 -2.79 -16.29
N VAL A 98 4.76 -2.40 -15.14
CA VAL A 98 4.21 -1.36 -14.28
C VAL A 98 5.29 -0.38 -13.84
N ARG A 99 4.87 0.82 -13.44
CA ARG A 99 5.71 1.76 -12.67
C ARG A 99 5.55 1.54 -11.16
N ARG A 100 6.37 2.19 -10.33
CA ARG A 100 6.40 1.95 -8.87
C ARG A 100 5.06 2.27 -8.22
N SER A 101 4.41 3.37 -8.61
CA SER A 101 3.09 3.73 -8.06
C SER A 101 1.99 2.69 -8.38
N GLU A 102 2.08 2.05 -9.54
CA GLU A 102 1.12 1.02 -9.97
C GLU A 102 1.36 -0.30 -9.25
N TRP A 103 2.62 -0.63 -8.98
CA TRP A 103 2.98 -1.75 -8.12
C TRP A 103 2.41 -1.57 -6.70
N VAL A 104 2.56 -0.37 -6.10
CA VAL A 104 1.97 -0.04 -4.79
C VAL A 104 0.46 -0.22 -4.82
N ALA A 105 -0.22 0.37 -5.82
CA ALA A 105 -1.67 0.29 -5.93
C ALA A 105 -2.18 -1.14 -6.11
N ALA A 106 -1.43 -1.99 -6.82
CA ALA A 106 -1.78 -3.39 -7.02
C ALA A 106 -1.58 -4.25 -5.76
N ASN A 107 -0.62 -3.91 -4.89
CA ASN A 107 -0.24 -4.75 -3.76
C ASN A 107 -0.82 -4.32 -2.41
N VAL A 108 -1.19 -3.04 -2.25
CA VAL A 108 -1.63 -2.51 -0.95
C VAL A 108 -2.82 -3.28 -0.36
N LYS A 109 -3.77 -3.70 -1.20
CA LYS A 109 -4.95 -4.44 -0.75
C LYS A 109 -4.59 -5.82 -0.21
N ASP A 110 -3.80 -6.59 -0.95
CA ASP A 110 -3.47 -7.95 -0.54
C ASP A 110 -2.54 -7.95 0.67
N LEU A 111 -1.64 -6.96 0.76
CA LEU A 111 -0.82 -6.74 1.95
C LEU A 111 -1.67 -6.35 3.16
N ALA A 112 -2.72 -5.55 2.97
CA ALA A 112 -3.65 -5.21 4.05
C ALA A 112 -4.32 -6.46 4.66
N GLU A 113 -4.76 -7.40 3.83
CA GLU A 113 -5.38 -8.66 4.30
C GLU A 113 -4.43 -9.46 5.21
N VAL A 114 -3.12 -9.41 4.96
CA VAL A 114 -2.11 -10.12 5.75
C VAL A 114 -1.68 -9.33 6.98
N LEU A 115 -1.61 -8.00 6.87
CA LEU A 115 -1.07 -7.13 7.92
C LEU A 115 -2.12 -6.63 8.92
N ASP A 116 -3.41 -6.64 8.57
CA ASP A 116 -4.50 -6.20 9.45
C ASP A 116 -4.51 -6.90 10.83
N PRO A 117 -4.32 -8.24 10.93
CA PRO A 117 -4.24 -8.91 12.22
C PRO A 117 -3.06 -8.43 13.08
N VAL A 118 -1.91 -8.19 12.44
CA VAL A 118 -0.69 -7.67 13.09
C VAL A 118 -0.96 -6.26 13.62
N ALA A 119 -1.52 -5.39 12.77
CA ALA A 119 -1.81 -4.01 13.11
C ALA A 119 -2.88 -3.90 14.21
N GLY A 120 -3.89 -4.77 14.19
CA GLY A 120 -4.93 -4.83 15.23
C GLY A 120 -4.38 -5.16 16.62
N LYS A 121 -3.40 -6.06 16.69
CA LYS A 121 -2.73 -6.36 17.97
C LYS A 121 -1.83 -5.25 18.45
N LEU A 122 -1.05 -4.67 17.54
CA LEU A 122 -0.22 -3.52 17.87
C LEU A 122 -1.08 -2.34 18.38
N ALA A 123 -2.20 -2.05 17.72
CA ALA A 123 -3.15 -1.02 18.14
C ALA A 123 -3.73 -1.29 19.54
N SER A 124 -4.10 -2.54 19.82
CA SER A 124 -4.60 -2.96 21.13
C SER A 124 -3.55 -2.77 22.23
N ALA A 125 -2.31 -3.22 21.98
CA ALA A 125 -1.20 -3.06 22.92
C ALA A 125 -0.90 -1.58 23.24
N ILE A 126 -0.92 -0.71 22.21
CA ILE A 126 -0.73 0.74 22.38
C ILE A 126 -1.88 1.37 23.18
N GLY A 127 -3.11 0.90 22.97
CA GLY A 127 -4.29 1.33 23.71
C GLY A 127 -4.22 0.96 25.20
N GLU A 128 -3.65 -0.20 25.52
CA GLU A 128 -3.46 -0.67 26.90
C GLU A 128 -2.29 0.03 27.62
N GLN A 129 -1.22 0.39 26.90
CA GLN A 129 -0.04 1.10 27.45
C GLN A 129 -0.12 2.63 27.44
N GLY A 130 -1.26 3.22 27.08
CA GLY A 130 -1.45 4.68 27.17
C GLY A 130 -0.87 5.50 26.02
N GLY A 131 -0.74 4.92 24.82
CA GLY A 131 -0.50 5.68 23.59
C GLY A 131 0.95 5.93 23.19
N MET A 132 1.93 5.26 23.81
CA MET A 132 3.35 5.41 23.47
C MET A 132 3.76 4.38 22.41
N LEU A 133 3.98 4.82 21.17
CA LEU A 133 4.55 4.00 20.09
C LEU A 133 6.09 4.00 20.18
N PRO A 134 6.76 2.84 20.22
CA PRO A 134 8.22 2.78 20.15
C PRO A 134 8.74 3.31 18.80
N GLY A 135 9.67 4.28 18.83
CA GLY A 135 10.34 4.80 17.63
C GLY A 135 9.58 5.89 16.86
N LEU A 136 8.41 6.32 17.34
CA LEU A 136 7.77 7.55 16.89
C LEU A 136 8.08 8.69 17.86
N PRO A 137 8.14 9.94 17.37
CA PRO A 137 8.05 11.11 18.24
C PRO A 137 6.77 10.98 19.07
N GLY A 138 6.86 11.19 20.39
CA GLY A 138 5.68 11.21 21.24
C GLY A 138 4.68 12.25 20.72
N LEU A 139 3.40 12.17 21.10
CA LEU A 139 2.42 13.23 20.75
C LEU A 139 2.91 14.63 21.18
N SER A 140 3.75 14.70 22.20
CA SER A 140 4.49 15.87 22.67
C SER A 140 5.52 16.42 21.67
N ASP A 141 6.10 15.58 20.81
CA ASP A 141 7.12 15.96 19.83
C ASP A 141 6.52 16.50 18.52
N LEU A 142 5.21 16.33 18.31
CA LEU A 142 4.45 16.91 17.20
C LEU A 142 4.07 18.39 17.41
N GLY A 143 4.57 19.01 18.49
CA GLY A 143 4.32 20.42 18.80
C GLY A 143 2.86 20.73 19.14
N LEU A 144 2.06 19.71 19.46
CA LEU A 144 0.72 19.92 19.99
C LEU A 144 0.85 20.53 21.39
N PRO A 145 0.13 21.63 21.69
CA PRO A 145 0.31 22.33 22.95
C PRO A 145 -0.07 21.40 24.10
N ALA A 146 0.92 21.10 24.95
CA ALA A 146 0.69 20.54 26.27
C ALA A 146 0.05 21.64 27.12
N GLU A 147 -1.23 21.90 26.90
CA GLU A 147 -1.98 22.86 27.71
C GLU A 147 -2.09 22.31 29.14
N GLU A 148 -1.32 22.92 30.04
CA GLU A 148 -1.65 23.02 31.46
C GLU A 148 -3.00 23.74 31.61
N GLY A 149 -4.10 23.04 31.33
CA GLY A 149 -5.40 23.71 31.26
C GLY A 149 -6.55 22.75 31.03
N ALA A 150 -7.10 22.22 32.13
CA ALA A 150 -8.48 21.78 32.28
C ALA A 150 -9.24 21.31 31.01
N GLY A 151 -8.95 20.08 30.57
CA GLY A 151 -9.75 19.35 29.58
C GLY A 151 -9.61 17.85 29.84
N ARG A 152 -10.74 17.15 29.98
CA ARG A 152 -10.81 15.78 30.52
C ARG A 152 -9.80 14.82 29.87
N PRO A 153 -9.08 13.96 30.64
CA PRO A 153 -8.19 12.92 30.11
C PRO A 153 -8.84 12.08 28.99
N ASP A 154 -10.15 11.91 29.10
CA ASP A 154 -11.07 11.21 28.22
C ASP A 154 -11.07 11.78 26.78
N MET A 155 -10.95 13.11 26.62
CA MET A 155 -10.93 13.78 25.32
C MET A 155 -9.62 13.58 24.58
N MET A 156 -8.48 13.67 25.28
CA MET A 156 -7.17 13.40 24.67
C MET A 156 -7.05 11.94 24.24
N GLN A 157 -7.51 11.00 25.08
CA GLN A 157 -7.55 9.57 24.71
C GLN A 157 -8.45 9.30 23.50
N LEU A 158 -9.56 10.02 23.37
CA LEU A 158 -10.44 9.92 22.21
C LEU A 158 -9.76 10.39 20.92
N ILE A 159 -9.05 11.53 20.98
CA ILE A 159 -8.28 12.06 19.85
C ILE A 159 -7.19 11.06 19.42
N VAL A 160 -6.42 10.51 20.37
CA VAL A 160 -5.38 9.52 20.09
C VAL A 160 -5.97 8.26 19.44
N LYS A 161 -7.08 7.74 19.96
CA LYS A 161 -7.78 6.58 19.37
C LYS A 161 -8.27 6.85 17.95
N GLN A 162 -8.70 8.06 17.65
CA GLN A 162 -9.12 8.46 16.30
C GLN A 162 -7.94 8.68 15.35
N MET A 163 -6.78 9.13 15.86
CA MET A 163 -5.59 9.38 15.05
C MET A 163 -4.69 8.15 14.85
N ALA A 164 -4.77 7.14 15.71
CA ALA A 164 -3.91 5.96 15.65
C ALA A 164 -3.96 5.24 14.28
N PRO A 165 -5.12 5.00 13.64
CA PRO A 165 -5.17 4.40 12.30
C PRO A 165 -4.49 5.24 11.22
N LEU A 166 -4.54 6.58 11.35
CA LEU A 166 -3.88 7.49 10.41
C LEU A 166 -2.37 7.40 10.53
N LEU A 167 -1.84 7.45 11.75
CA LEU A 167 -0.40 7.35 12.02
C LEU A 167 0.17 6.01 11.54
N MET A 168 -0.51 4.90 11.82
CA MET A 168 -0.12 3.60 11.29
C MET A 168 -0.18 3.57 9.76
N GLY A 169 -1.20 4.18 9.15
CA GLY A 169 -1.30 4.32 7.71
C GLY A 169 -0.08 5.04 7.11
N VAL A 170 0.32 6.17 7.69
CA VAL A 170 1.52 6.91 7.27
C VAL A 170 2.78 6.06 7.37
N GLN A 171 2.99 5.35 8.48
CA GLN A 171 4.17 4.51 8.67
C GLN A 171 4.23 3.34 7.68
N ILE A 172 3.15 2.57 7.58
CA ILE A 172 3.06 1.42 6.67
C ILE A 172 3.22 1.90 5.22
N GLY A 173 2.57 3.01 4.88
CA GLY A 173 2.70 3.64 3.57
C GLY A 173 4.14 4.06 3.26
N SER A 174 4.83 4.68 4.21
CA SER A 174 6.22 5.11 4.02
C SER A 174 7.14 3.92 3.77
N VAL A 175 7.03 2.86 4.57
CA VAL A 175 7.81 1.62 4.38
C VAL A 175 7.52 0.97 3.02
N LEU A 176 6.23 0.83 2.67
CA LEU A 176 5.83 0.25 1.40
C LEU A 176 6.33 1.06 0.20
N GLY A 177 6.31 2.40 0.31
CA GLY A 177 6.84 3.28 -0.71
C GLY A 177 8.35 3.17 -0.89
N VAL A 178 9.11 3.06 0.21
CA VAL A 178 10.57 2.80 0.15
C VAL A 178 10.84 1.44 -0.51
N LEU A 179 10.09 0.39 -0.14
CA LEU A 179 10.21 -0.92 -0.77
C LEU A 179 9.94 -0.85 -2.28
N ALA A 180 8.91 -0.11 -2.70
CA ALA A 180 8.55 0.08 -4.10
C ALA A 180 9.70 0.68 -4.95
N GLN A 181 10.66 1.39 -4.34
CA GLN A 181 11.83 1.92 -5.05
C GLN A 181 12.87 0.85 -5.42
N GLY A 182 12.85 -0.32 -4.77
CA GLY A 182 13.84 -1.37 -4.97
C GLY A 182 13.28 -2.66 -5.59
N VAL A 183 11.98 -2.92 -5.46
CA VAL A 183 11.38 -4.16 -5.97
C VAL A 183 11.43 -4.25 -7.50
N LEU A 184 11.77 -5.42 -8.02
CA LEU A 184 11.83 -5.71 -9.45
C LEU A 184 10.52 -6.34 -9.95
N GLY A 185 9.89 -7.17 -9.13
CA GLY A 185 8.72 -7.95 -9.51
C GLY A 185 7.57 -7.95 -8.51
N GLN A 186 6.67 -8.92 -8.70
CA GLN A 186 5.57 -9.17 -7.79
C GLN A 186 6.10 -9.80 -6.50
N PHE A 187 6.96 -10.80 -6.61
CA PHE A 187 7.33 -11.70 -5.52
C PHE A 187 8.57 -11.29 -4.71
N ASP A 188 9.18 -10.13 -4.96
CA ASP A 188 10.20 -9.53 -4.09
C ASP A 188 9.72 -9.37 -2.64
N LEU A 189 8.42 -9.15 -2.45
CA LEU A 189 7.76 -9.42 -1.17
C LEU A 189 7.18 -10.84 -1.24
N PRO A 190 7.72 -11.80 -0.46
CA PRO A 190 7.34 -13.21 -0.54
C PRO A 190 6.02 -13.49 0.17
N VAL A 191 4.99 -12.74 -0.19
CA VAL A 191 3.62 -12.85 0.34
C VAL A 191 2.76 -13.58 -0.71
N PRO A 192 2.16 -14.73 -0.36
CA PRO A 192 1.23 -15.42 -1.25
C PRO A 192 -0.01 -14.56 -1.50
N ARG A 193 -0.27 -14.24 -2.77
CA ARG A 193 -1.39 -13.36 -3.19
C ARG A 193 -2.42 -14.13 -4.02
N PRO A 194 -3.71 -13.76 -3.93
CA PRO A 194 -4.73 -14.33 -4.79
C PRO A 194 -4.56 -13.86 -6.25
N GLY A 195 -4.80 -14.76 -7.19
CA GLY A 195 -4.87 -14.43 -8.62
C GLY A 195 -3.54 -14.57 -9.37
N GLY A 196 -3.57 -14.11 -10.62
CA GLY A 196 -2.57 -14.45 -11.62
C GLY A 196 -1.65 -13.32 -12.06
N ALA A 197 -1.66 -12.16 -11.40
CA ALA A 197 -0.86 -11.03 -11.84
C ALA A 197 0.64 -11.28 -11.63
N LEU A 198 1.43 -11.10 -12.69
CA LEU A 198 2.88 -11.03 -12.65
C LEU A 198 3.30 -9.60 -13.03
N LEU A 199 3.69 -8.83 -12.02
CA LEU A 199 4.08 -7.44 -12.18
C LEU A 199 5.60 -7.35 -12.37
N PHE A 200 6.02 -6.49 -13.28
CA PHE A 200 7.43 -6.16 -13.51
C PHE A 200 7.60 -4.65 -13.39
N VAL A 201 8.41 -4.20 -12.42
CA VAL A 201 8.61 -2.77 -12.13
C VAL A 201 9.70 -2.23 -13.04
N MET A 202 9.31 -1.85 -14.25
CA MET A 202 10.24 -1.50 -15.32
C MET A 202 11.21 -0.36 -15.00
N PRO A 203 10.81 0.70 -14.27
CA PRO A 203 11.77 1.73 -13.84
C PRO A 203 12.93 1.16 -13.02
N ASN A 204 12.65 0.22 -12.11
CA ASN A 204 13.65 -0.39 -11.24
C ASN A 204 14.53 -1.38 -12.01
N ILE A 205 13.91 -2.23 -12.83
CA ILE A 205 14.63 -3.16 -13.73
C ILE A 205 15.59 -2.37 -14.63
N SER A 206 15.11 -1.31 -15.28
CA SER A 206 15.92 -0.52 -16.20
C SER A 206 17.00 0.29 -15.49
N ALA A 207 16.76 0.75 -14.26
CA ALA A 207 17.77 1.40 -13.45
C ALA A 207 18.89 0.41 -13.09
N LEU A 208 18.55 -0.77 -12.59
CA LEU A 208 19.53 -1.79 -12.24
C LEU A 208 20.34 -2.28 -13.45
N GLU A 209 19.69 -2.44 -14.61
CA GLU A 209 20.35 -2.75 -15.89
C GLU A 209 21.47 -1.75 -16.20
N ARG A 210 21.18 -0.45 -16.08
CA ARG A 210 22.14 0.61 -16.37
C ARG A 210 23.23 0.70 -15.30
N ASP A 211 22.84 0.74 -14.04
CA ASP A 211 23.76 0.96 -12.90
C ASP A 211 24.80 -0.16 -12.79
N TRP A 212 24.41 -1.39 -13.13
CA TRP A 212 25.27 -2.57 -13.08
C TRP A 212 25.78 -3.03 -14.45
N SER A 213 25.48 -2.28 -15.52
CA SER A 213 25.87 -2.61 -16.90
C SER A 213 25.49 -4.05 -17.31
N LEU A 214 24.29 -4.48 -16.90
CA LEU A 214 23.77 -5.81 -17.19
C LEU A 214 23.24 -5.87 -18.63
N LYS A 215 23.37 -7.04 -19.26
CA LYS A 215 22.76 -7.28 -20.57
C LYS A 215 21.24 -7.37 -20.40
N PRO A 216 20.44 -6.49 -21.05
CA PRO A 216 19.00 -6.42 -20.78
C PRO A 216 18.25 -7.74 -21.01
N VAL A 217 18.58 -8.47 -22.09
CA VAL A 217 17.94 -9.75 -22.41
C VAL A 217 18.19 -10.79 -21.32
N ASP A 218 19.45 -10.97 -20.92
CA ASP A 218 19.85 -11.98 -19.93
C ASP A 218 19.28 -11.64 -18.54
N PHE A 219 19.35 -10.37 -18.16
CA PHE A 219 18.86 -9.92 -16.85
C PHE A 219 17.34 -10.00 -16.75
N ARG A 220 16.60 -9.53 -17.76
CA ARG A 220 15.12 -9.65 -17.76
C ARG A 220 14.67 -11.10 -17.76
N LEU A 221 15.37 -11.98 -18.48
CA LEU A 221 15.10 -13.42 -18.42
C LEU A 221 15.30 -13.96 -17.00
N TRP A 222 16.38 -13.55 -16.31
CA TRP A 222 16.61 -13.93 -14.92
C TRP A 222 15.47 -13.46 -14.00
N VAL A 223 15.02 -12.20 -14.13
CA VAL A 223 13.87 -11.67 -13.37
C VAL A 223 12.60 -12.48 -13.68
N VAL A 224 12.33 -12.76 -14.95
CA VAL A 224 11.16 -13.56 -15.36
C VAL A 224 11.21 -14.97 -14.77
N LEU A 225 12.36 -15.65 -14.80
CA LEU A 225 12.51 -16.97 -14.19
C LEU A 225 12.31 -16.95 -12.67
N HIS A 226 12.80 -15.91 -11.99
CA HIS A 226 12.56 -15.68 -10.56
C HIS A 226 11.05 -15.57 -10.27
N GLU A 227 10.36 -14.67 -10.97
CA GLU A 227 8.93 -14.44 -10.77
C GLU A 227 8.07 -15.68 -11.09
N VAL A 228 8.40 -16.39 -12.17
CA VAL A 228 7.68 -17.61 -12.56
C VAL A 228 7.93 -18.74 -11.57
N THR A 229 9.14 -18.87 -11.04
CA THR A 229 9.44 -19.87 -10.00
C THR A 229 8.54 -19.63 -8.77
N HIS A 230 8.50 -18.39 -8.27
CA HIS A 230 7.62 -18.05 -7.15
C HIS A 230 6.13 -18.21 -7.48
N ARG A 231 5.71 -17.92 -8.71
CA ARG A 231 4.33 -18.21 -9.16
C ARG A 231 4.00 -19.70 -9.00
N PHE A 232 4.91 -20.60 -9.34
CA PHE A 232 4.71 -22.05 -9.18
C PHE A 232 4.63 -22.46 -7.71
N GLU A 233 5.53 -21.92 -6.88
CA GLU A 233 5.58 -22.14 -5.43
C GLU A 233 4.30 -21.66 -4.73
N PHE A 234 3.90 -20.41 -4.96
CA PHE A 234 2.74 -19.81 -4.29
C PHE A 234 1.39 -20.27 -4.85
N ALA A 235 1.35 -20.85 -6.06
CA ALA A 235 0.13 -21.44 -6.63
C ALA A 235 -0.32 -22.73 -5.90
N ARG A 236 0.48 -23.28 -4.98
CA ARG A 236 0.07 -24.46 -4.21
C ARG A 236 -1.05 -24.09 -3.23
N SER A 237 -2.15 -24.85 -3.25
CA SER A 237 -3.36 -24.57 -2.47
C SER A 237 -3.13 -24.49 -0.95
N TRP A 238 -2.11 -25.16 -0.42
CA TRP A 238 -1.79 -25.14 1.01
C TRP A 238 -0.91 -23.94 1.42
N VAL A 239 -0.20 -23.29 0.49
CA VAL A 239 0.83 -22.30 0.84
C VAL A 239 0.23 -21.05 1.46
N ARG A 240 -0.76 -20.43 0.80
CA ARG A 240 -1.42 -19.23 1.35
C ARG A 240 -2.07 -19.48 2.73
N PRO A 241 -2.93 -20.50 2.92
CA PRO A 241 -3.54 -20.71 4.24
C PRO A 241 -2.50 -21.05 5.31
N HIS A 242 -1.45 -21.81 4.99
CA HIS A 242 -0.38 -22.10 5.93
C HIS A 242 0.43 -20.85 6.30
N PHE A 243 0.77 -20.00 5.33
CA PHE A 243 1.44 -18.73 5.57
C PHE A 243 0.62 -17.81 6.49
N VAL A 244 -0.67 -17.64 6.21
CA VAL A 244 -1.56 -16.82 7.05
C VAL A 244 -1.68 -17.39 8.46
N ALA A 245 -1.74 -18.71 8.61
CA ALA A 245 -1.74 -19.35 9.92
C ALA A 245 -0.44 -19.06 10.71
N LEU A 246 0.73 -19.15 10.07
CA LEU A 246 2.02 -18.83 10.71
C LEU A 246 2.11 -17.36 11.13
N VAL A 247 1.64 -16.43 10.30
CA VAL A 247 1.59 -15.00 10.66
C VAL A 247 0.65 -14.78 11.85
N THR A 248 -0.50 -15.44 11.86
CA THR A 248 -1.47 -15.30 12.95
C THR A 248 -0.92 -15.85 14.26
N ASP A 249 -0.30 -17.03 14.22
CA ASP A 249 0.35 -17.68 15.36
C ASP A 249 1.50 -16.84 15.93
N LEU A 250 2.36 -16.29 15.06
CA LEU A 250 3.43 -15.37 15.47
C LEU A 250 2.86 -14.16 16.23
N VAL A 251 1.78 -13.60 15.72
CA VAL A 251 1.12 -12.43 16.31
C VAL A 251 0.40 -12.81 17.62
N GLU A 252 -0.06 -14.04 17.81
CA GLU A 252 -0.69 -14.54 19.06
C GLU A 252 0.29 -14.76 20.20
N HIS A 253 1.55 -15.01 19.88
CA HIS A 253 2.57 -15.36 20.87
C HIS A 253 3.71 -14.33 20.97
N ALA A 254 3.59 -13.19 20.29
CA ALA A 254 4.48 -12.02 20.41
C ALA A 254 4.02 -11.09 21.53
#